data_AF-A0A495H3H1-F1
#
_entry.id   AF-A0A495H3H1-F1
#
_cell.length_a   1.000
_cell.length_b   1.000
_cell.length_c   1.000
_cell.angle_alpha   90.00
_cell.angle_beta   90.00
_cell.angle_gamma   90.00
#
_symmetry.space_group_name_H-M   'P 1'
#
loop_
_entity.id
_entity.type
_entity.pdbx_description
1 polymer ?
#
loop_
_entity_poly.entity_id
_entity_poly.type
_entity_poly.pdbx_seq_one_letter_code
_entity_poly.pdbx_strand_id
1 'polypeptide(L)'
;MKFFEGLSVPIKGLVATVEGKNYLPWPTGLALAGRPRHRMVAFNGSPWLKFFGGGVVAVEADGQVVYLPIMDAKYRAIPADLITARDVNDSQKRALAKTLAMCHGIGMSLYGGHGEDVGAFLASLNVQPGSHLAAVMPPVAEKPGSNSEYVEWAVAYSAARIVHPDFRFEVLCSDVPNPENGVIERLPYTRINNTYSVAVQVSYTDGEHQVEHVEWLPIMGVQMAKVKAGEKKLDHQALLAPTVTDWNRSIMRCLTRAIAETTGYGLAVYAQEDLEALHGNAEGSAGARTAKRGSAKSAPPAQQEARTSEVASTSRSTSPHQTASAASPRVGNLAQEVIEAIRRAGRDSDADNRKLLVWLGEPEDTDITSLSEVQHQRILKVVARQAEEAARKVLAKLKETGKDKPADRQKLMQWLGEDPTADLATVPIPKLEKALKALDPTPVQ
;
A
#
# COMPACT_ATOMS: atom_id res chain seq x y z
N MET A 1 -27.60 -4.03 2.71
CA MET A 1 -27.97 -2.83 1.92
C MET A 1 -26.94 -2.67 0.80
N LYS A 2 -27.38 -2.39 -0.44
CA LYS A 2 -26.43 -2.13 -1.55
C LYS A 2 -25.83 -0.74 -1.42
N PHE A 3 -24.61 -0.55 -1.92
CA PHE A 3 -23.87 0.71 -1.79
C PHE A 3 -24.64 1.92 -2.34
N PHE A 4 -25.15 1.83 -3.57
CA PHE A 4 -25.85 2.94 -4.20
C PHE A 4 -27.16 3.33 -3.48
N GLU A 5 -27.88 2.35 -2.95
CA GLU A 5 -29.08 2.60 -2.12
C GLU A 5 -28.69 3.35 -0.84
N GLY A 6 -27.62 2.91 -0.17
CA GLY A 6 -27.18 3.53 1.07
C GLY A 6 -26.52 4.89 0.90
N LEU A 7 -26.00 5.22 -0.28
CA LEU A 7 -25.60 6.60 -0.61
C LEU A 7 -26.77 7.58 -0.48
N SER A 8 -28.00 7.14 -0.74
CA SER A 8 -29.20 7.99 -0.72
C SER A 8 -29.88 8.05 0.66
N VAL A 9 -29.37 7.32 1.66
CA VAL A 9 -29.97 7.28 3.00
C VAL A 9 -29.87 8.66 3.65
N PRO A 10 -30.99 9.27 4.08
CA PRO A 10 -30.96 10.55 4.76
C PRO A 10 -30.20 10.46 6.09
N ILE A 11 -29.22 11.35 6.30
CA ILE A 11 -28.44 11.44 7.54
C ILE A 11 -28.66 12.76 8.29
N LYS A 12 -29.57 13.61 7.81
CA LYS A 12 -29.85 14.92 8.42
C LYS A 12 -30.34 14.76 9.86
N GLY A 13 -29.73 15.48 10.79
CA GLY A 13 -30.00 15.41 12.22
C GLY A 13 -29.39 14.18 12.92
N LEU A 14 -28.64 13.35 12.19
CA LEU A 14 -27.97 12.15 12.70
C LEU A 14 -26.45 12.32 12.80
N VAL A 15 -25.93 13.44 12.31
CA VAL A 15 -24.50 13.77 12.30
C VAL A 15 -24.12 14.47 13.59
N ALA A 16 -22.97 14.09 14.14
CA ALA A 16 -22.36 14.74 15.28
C ALA A 16 -21.22 15.65 14.82
N THR A 17 -21.00 16.74 15.54
CA THR A 17 -19.88 17.65 15.33
C THR A 17 -18.98 17.65 16.55
N VAL A 18 -17.70 17.33 16.36
CA VAL A 18 -16.67 17.40 17.40
C VAL A 18 -15.49 18.18 16.85
N GLU A 19 -15.05 19.21 17.57
CA GLU A 19 -13.92 20.08 17.16
C GLU A 19 -14.05 20.60 15.71
N GLY A 20 -15.28 20.97 15.31
CA GLY A 20 -15.57 21.48 13.97
C GLY A 20 -15.60 20.43 12.85
N LYS A 21 -15.45 19.13 13.16
CA LYS A 21 -15.56 18.05 12.17
C LYS A 21 -16.86 17.30 12.34
N ASN A 22 -17.53 17.09 11.21
CA ASN A 22 -18.77 16.34 11.11
C ASN A 22 -18.48 14.85 10.90
N TYR A 23 -19.17 13.99 11.64
CA TYR A 23 -19.10 12.54 11.45
C TYR A 23 -20.43 11.88 11.78
N LEU A 24 -20.69 10.75 11.15
CA LEU A 24 -21.81 9.88 11.51
C LEU A 24 -21.37 8.99 12.68
N PRO A 25 -22.03 9.04 13.85
CA PRO A 25 -21.71 8.15 14.96
C PRO A 25 -21.80 6.69 14.52
N TRP A 26 -20.80 5.88 14.89
CA TRP A 26 -20.73 4.47 14.49
C TRP A 26 -21.99 3.64 14.83
N PRO A 27 -22.72 3.85 15.96
CA PRO A 27 -23.93 3.07 16.23
C PRO A 27 -25.05 3.42 15.24
N THR A 28 -25.14 4.70 14.86
CA THR A 28 -26.10 5.19 13.87
C THR A 28 -25.78 4.62 12.50
N GLY A 29 -24.52 4.69 12.06
CA GLY A 29 -24.09 4.08 10.81
C GLY A 29 -24.37 2.58 10.77
N LEU A 30 -24.09 1.86 11.87
CA LEU A 30 -24.35 0.43 11.97
C LEU A 30 -25.85 0.10 11.90
N ALA A 31 -26.70 0.89 12.57
CA ALA A 31 -28.14 0.72 12.52
C ALA A 31 -28.70 0.97 11.11
N LEU A 32 -28.29 2.07 10.46
CA LEU A 32 -28.69 2.42 9.10
C LEU A 32 -28.24 1.36 8.07
N ALA A 33 -27.07 0.76 8.27
CA ALA A 33 -26.56 -0.30 7.41
C ALA A 33 -27.30 -1.65 7.57
N GLY A 34 -28.21 -1.76 8.54
CA GLY A 34 -28.90 -3.01 8.86
C GLY A 34 -28.05 -3.98 9.69
N ARG A 35 -27.08 -3.45 10.45
CA ARG A 35 -26.17 -4.20 11.34
C ARG A 35 -25.43 -5.34 10.62
N PRO A 36 -24.69 -5.05 9.54
CA PRO A 36 -23.90 -6.04 8.84
C PRO A 36 -22.86 -6.68 9.76
N ARG A 37 -22.47 -7.92 9.42
CA ARG A 37 -21.39 -8.61 10.10
C ARG A 37 -20.09 -7.87 9.83
N HIS A 38 -19.32 -7.62 10.89
CA HIS A 38 -18.06 -6.91 10.81
C HIS A 38 -17.10 -7.47 11.86
N ARG A 39 -15.80 -7.20 11.69
CA ARG A 39 -14.75 -7.68 12.58
C ARG A 39 -13.66 -6.64 12.76
N MET A 40 -13.18 -6.47 13.99
CA MET A 40 -11.95 -5.75 14.27
C MET A 40 -10.77 -6.64 13.86
N VAL A 41 -9.89 -6.15 13.00
CA VAL A 41 -8.73 -6.92 12.54
C VAL A 41 -7.68 -6.97 13.64
N ALA A 42 -7.18 -8.16 13.93
CA ALA A 42 -6.05 -8.37 14.83
C ALA A 42 -4.76 -8.58 14.02
N PHE A 43 -3.68 -7.98 14.48
CA PHE A 43 -2.34 -8.03 13.90
C PHE A 43 -1.44 -8.83 14.83
N ASN A 44 -1.26 -10.12 14.56
CA ASN A 44 -0.48 -11.04 15.40
C ASN A 44 -0.89 -10.97 16.89
N GLY A 45 -2.20 -10.98 17.16
CA GLY A 45 -2.77 -10.89 18.50
C GLY A 45 -2.92 -9.46 19.06
N SER A 46 -2.33 -8.45 18.42
CA SER A 46 -2.53 -7.05 18.77
C SER A 46 -3.79 -6.46 18.09
N PRO A 47 -4.59 -5.62 18.77
CA PRO A 47 -5.74 -4.95 18.16
C PRO A 47 -5.37 -3.74 17.26
N TRP A 48 -4.06 -3.47 17.12
CA TRP A 48 -3.50 -2.39 16.32
C TRP A 48 -2.10 -2.76 15.81
N LEU A 49 -1.66 -2.07 14.75
CA LEU A 49 -0.34 -2.27 14.14
C LEU A 49 0.49 -1.00 14.29
N LYS A 50 1.72 -1.15 14.82
CA LYS A 50 2.67 -0.05 15.05
C LYS A 50 3.59 0.11 13.85
N PHE A 51 3.75 1.35 13.37
CA PHE A 51 4.80 1.75 12.42
C PHE A 51 4.87 3.28 12.32
N PHE A 52 5.95 3.82 11.73
CA PHE A 52 6.12 5.26 11.50
C PHE A 52 5.85 6.14 12.74
N GLY A 53 6.31 5.68 13.91
CA GLY A 53 6.17 6.38 15.19
C GLY A 53 4.74 6.46 15.74
N GLY A 54 3.75 5.86 15.07
CA GLY A 54 2.35 5.83 15.48
C GLY A 54 1.74 4.43 15.34
N GLY A 55 0.42 4.38 15.16
CA GLY A 55 -0.31 3.13 14.99
C GLY A 55 -1.53 3.24 14.09
N VAL A 56 -1.99 2.10 13.59
CA VAL A 56 -3.24 1.98 12.84
C VAL A 56 -4.10 0.85 13.40
N VAL A 57 -5.40 0.97 13.20
CA VAL A 57 -6.38 -0.11 13.39
C VAL A 57 -6.97 -0.48 12.04
N ALA A 58 -7.58 -1.65 11.92
CA ALA A 58 -8.37 -1.99 10.75
C ALA A 58 -9.68 -2.68 11.13
N VAL A 59 -10.68 -2.48 10.28
CA VAL A 59 -12.00 -3.09 10.40
C VAL A 59 -12.37 -3.71 9.07
N GLU A 60 -12.89 -4.92 9.12
CA GLU A 60 -13.39 -5.66 7.98
C GLU A 60 -14.92 -5.73 8.01
N ALA A 61 -15.57 -5.45 6.87
CA ALA A 61 -16.97 -5.77 6.62
C ALA A 61 -17.16 -6.09 5.13
N ASP A 62 -18.02 -7.08 4.83
CA ASP A 62 -18.33 -7.52 3.46
C ASP A 62 -17.09 -7.81 2.60
N GLY A 63 -16.04 -8.38 3.20
CA GLY A 63 -14.78 -8.70 2.52
C GLY A 63 -13.87 -7.49 2.23
N GLN A 64 -14.25 -6.29 2.66
CA GLN A 64 -13.42 -5.09 2.55
C GLN A 64 -12.74 -4.79 3.88
N VAL A 65 -11.41 -4.70 3.88
CA VAL A 65 -10.62 -4.25 5.03
C VAL A 65 -10.32 -2.76 4.87
N VAL A 66 -10.60 -1.97 5.90
CA VAL A 66 -10.30 -0.52 5.91
C VAL A 66 -9.44 -0.20 7.12
N TYR A 67 -8.31 0.44 6.84
CA TYR A 67 -7.38 0.92 7.86
C TYR A 67 -7.68 2.35 8.27
N LEU A 68 -7.32 2.69 9.51
CA LEU A 68 -7.36 4.05 10.02
C LEU A 68 -6.21 4.30 11.02
N PRO A 69 -5.49 5.42 10.92
CA PRO A 69 -4.55 5.86 11.95
C PRO A 69 -5.22 6.02 13.31
N ILE A 70 -4.48 5.69 14.38
CA ILE A 70 -4.86 5.98 15.75
C ILE A 70 -4.61 7.45 16.03
N MET A 71 -5.66 8.17 16.37
CA MET A 71 -5.65 9.63 16.47
C MET A 71 -6.39 10.13 17.70
N ASP A 72 -5.98 11.29 18.19
CA ASP A 72 -6.67 12.01 19.26
C ASP A 72 -8.04 12.56 18.81
N ALA A 73 -8.73 13.28 19.69
CA ALA A 73 -9.99 13.96 19.37
C ALA A 73 -9.85 15.06 18.31
N LYS A 74 -8.63 15.57 18.09
CA LYS A 74 -8.28 16.59 17.10
C LYS A 74 -7.76 15.99 15.79
N TYR A 75 -7.88 14.67 15.61
CA TYR A 75 -7.44 13.93 14.42
C TYR A 75 -5.94 14.03 14.17
N ARG A 76 -5.15 14.17 15.24
CA ARG A 76 -3.69 14.12 15.17
C ARG A 76 -3.25 12.72 15.54
N ALA A 77 -2.32 12.14 14.78
CA ALA A 77 -1.75 10.84 15.11
C ALA A 77 -1.12 10.86 16.50
N ILE A 78 -1.44 9.85 17.32
CA ILE A 78 -0.87 9.71 18.65
C ILE A 78 0.47 8.97 18.53
N PRO A 79 1.56 9.45 19.17
CA PRO A 79 2.81 8.71 19.26
C PRO A 79 2.62 7.31 19.81
N ALA A 80 3.29 6.31 19.23
CA ALA A 80 3.04 4.90 19.51
C ALA A 80 3.20 4.52 20.99
N ASP A 81 4.09 5.19 21.72
CA ASP A 81 4.35 5.02 23.15
C ASP A 81 3.28 5.66 24.06
N LEU A 82 2.47 6.56 23.51
CA LEU A 82 1.36 7.24 24.22
C LEU A 82 -0.02 6.66 23.91
N ILE A 83 -0.11 5.67 23.00
CA ILE A 83 -1.38 5.04 22.63
C ILE A 83 -1.93 4.23 23.80
N THR A 84 -3.16 4.53 24.20
CA THR A 84 -3.90 3.79 25.22
C THR A 84 -4.94 2.84 24.61
N ALA A 85 -5.47 1.92 25.41
CA ALA A 85 -6.59 1.06 25.00
C ALA A 85 -7.84 1.87 24.59
N ARG A 86 -8.04 3.07 25.19
CA ARG A 86 -9.13 3.96 24.82
C ARG A 86 -8.95 4.50 23.41
N ASP A 87 -7.74 4.95 23.07
CA ASP A 87 -7.41 5.48 21.74
C ASP A 87 -7.59 4.42 20.64
N VAL A 88 -7.18 3.18 20.94
CA VAL A 88 -7.39 2.04 20.05
C VAL A 88 -8.88 1.80 19.81
N ASN A 89 -9.69 1.71 20.87
CA ASN A 89 -11.13 1.48 20.75
C ASN A 89 -11.82 2.62 19.99
N ASP A 90 -11.52 3.88 20.32
CA ASP A 90 -12.14 5.03 19.65
C ASP A 90 -11.77 5.07 18.17
N SER A 91 -10.52 4.74 17.84
CA SER A 91 -10.07 4.64 16.44
C SER A 91 -10.73 3.46 15.71
N GLN A 92 -10.93 2.32 16.37
CA GLN A 92 -11.68 1.19 15.80
C GLN A 92 -13.13 1.56 15.50
N LYS A 93 -13.78 2.37 16.35
CA LYS A 93 -15.15 2.85 16.10
C LYS A 93 -15.21 3.83 14.93
N ARG A 94 -14.23 4.73 14.81
CA ARG A 94 -14.10 5.61 13.64
C ARG A 94 -13.82 4.81 12.36
N ALA A 95 -12.97 3.79 12.45
CA ALA A 95 -12.69 2.88 11.33
C ALA A 95 -13.96 2.13 10.91
N LEU A 96 -14.74 1.60 11.85
CA LEU A 96 -16.03 0.97 11.57
C LEU A 96 -16.99 1.91 10.83
N ALA A 97 -17.13 3.17 11.27
CA ALA A 97 -17.97 4.14 10.57
C ALA A 97 -17.49 4.36 9.11
N LYS A 98 -16.18 4.46 8.89
CA LYS A 98 -15.60 4.56 7.54
C LYS A 98 -15.83 3.29 6.72
N THR A 99 -15.63 2.11 7.30
CA THR A 99 -15.88 0.82 6.63
C THR A 99 -17.34 0.70 6.22
N LEU A 100 -18.29 1.07 7.07
CA LEU A 100 -19.72 1.04 6.74
C LEU A 100 -20.07 2.02 5.62
N ALA A 101 -19.47 3.22 5.62
CA ALA A 101 -19.63 4.17 4.52
C ALA A 101 -19.06 3.62 3.20
N MET A 102 -17.87 2.99 3.24
CA MET A 102 -17.28 2.38 2.05
C MET A 102 -18.06 1.15 1.58
N CYS A 103 -18.56 0.28 2.47
CA CYS A 103 -19.28 -0.94 2.05
C CYS A 103 -20.72 -0.66 1.63
N HIS A 104 -21.41 0.28 2.28
CA HIS A 104 -22.85 0.51 2.11
C HIS A 104 -23.22 1.91 1.64
N GLY A 105 -22.28 2.83 1.42
CA GLY A 105 -22.56 4.19 0.93
C GLY A 105 -23.06 5.17 2.01
N ILE A 106 -23.51 4.68 3.16
CA ILE A 106 -24.10 5.52 4.21
C ILE A 106 -23.08 6.52 4.75
N GLY A 107 -23.39 7.81 4.65
CA GLY A 107 -22.52 8.88 5.17
C GLY A 107 -21.32 9.20 4.28
N MET A 108 -21.22 8.67 3.05
CA MET A 108 -20.16 9.05 2.10
C MET A 108 -20.13 10.55 1.78
N SER A 109 -21.28 11.24 1.85
CA SER A 109 -21.36 12.71 1.68
C SER A 109 -20.50 13.47 2.68
N LEU A 110 -20.31 12.94 3.90
CA LEU A 110 -19.43 13.53 4.91
C LEU A 110 -17.97 13.48 4.48
N TYR A 111 -17.56 12.37 3.89
CA TYR A 111 -16.20 12.19 3.39
C TYR A 111 -15.95 12.93 2.06
N GLY A 112 -16.99 13.15 1.27
CA GLY A 112 -16.95 13.97 0.06
C GLY A 112 -17.00 15.49 0.31
N GLY A 113 -17.15 15.94 1.57
CA GLY A 113 -17.18 17.37 1.90
C GLY A 113 -18.55 18.05 1.77
N HIS A 114 -19.63 17.29 1.57
CA HIS A 114 -21.00 17.81 1.43
C HIS A 114 -21.80 17.79 2.74
N GLY A 115 -21.21 17.31 3.84
CA GLY A 115 -21.90 17.27 5.12
C GLY A 115 -23.13 16.36 5.09
N GLU A 116 -24.24 16.86 5.62
CA GLU A 116 -25.55 16.19 5.63
C GLU A 116 -26.29 16.27 4.29
N ASP A 117 -25.79 17.05 3.32
CA ASP A 117 -26.44 17.22 2.01
C ASP A 117 -26.09 16.08 1.06
N VAL A 118 -26.80 14.96 1.28
CA VAL A 118 -26.68 13.74 0.47
C VAL A 118 -27.05 13.99 -1.00
N GLY A 119 -28.06 14.82 -1.26
CA GLY A 119 -28.51 15.13 -2.60
C GLY A 119 -27.46 15.91 -3.39
N ALA A 120 -26.83 16.91 -2.77
CA ALA A 120 -25.73 17.66 -3.38
C ALA A 120 -24.51 16.78 -3.68
N PHE A 121 -24.17 15.84 -2.80
CA PHE A 121 -23.08 14.89 -3.07
C PHE A 121 -23.39 13.99 -4.26
N LEU A 122 -24.58 13.39 -4.32
CA LEU A 122 -24.98 12.54 -5.44
C LEU A 122 -25.01 13.32 -6.76
N ALA A 123 -25.53 14.55 -6.73
CA ALA A 123 -25.55 15.42 -7.90
C ALA A 123 -24.14 15.79 -8.37
N SER A 124 -23.19 16.05 -7.45
CA SER A 124 -21.83 16.42 -7.81
C SER A 124 -21.04 15.28 -8.44
N LEU A 125 -21.33 14.02 -8.10
CA LEU A 125 -20.64 12.87 -8.71
C LEU A 125 -20.90 12.80 -10.22
N ASN A 126 -22.10 13.21 -10.66
CA ASN A 126 -22.57 13.08 -12.04
C ASN A 126 -22.43 11.65 -12.60
N VAL A 127 -22.67 10.66 -11.73
CA VAL A 127 -22.55 9.22 -12.02
C VAL A 127 -23.82 8.50 -11.59
N GLN A 128 -24.28 7.58 -12.43
CA GLN A 128 -25.38 6.66 -12.20
C GLN A 128 -24.93 5.22 -12.52
N PRO A 129 -25.63 4.19 -12.03
CA PRO A 129 -25.37 2.82 -12.47
C PRO A 129 -25.36 2.70 -14.00
N GLY A 130 -24.32 2.07 -14.56
CA GLY A 130 -24.12 1.96 -16.02
C GLY A 130 -23.48 3.17 -16.70
N SER A 131 -23.06 4.21 -15.96
CA SER A 131 -22.29 5.32 -16.54
C SER A 131 -20.94 4.86 -17.04
N HIS A 132 -20.46 5.43 -18.15
CA HIS A 132 -19.11 5.23 -18.63
C HIS A 132 -18.16 6.23 -17.95
N LEU A 133 -17.46 5.79 -16.91
CA LEU A 133 -16.68 6.66 -16.02
C LEU A 133 -15.62 7.50 -16.73
N ALA A 134 -14.97 7.00 -17.79
CA ALA A 134 -13.99 7.76 -18.57
C ALA A 134 -14.58 8.99 -19.29
N ALA A 135 -15.90 9.03 -19.50
CA ALA A 135 -16.60 10.16 -20.12
C ALA A 135 -17.16 11.16 -19.10
N VAL A 136 -17.05 10.89 -17.80
CA VAL A 136 -17.57 11.74 -16.74
C VAL A 136 -16.46 12.61 -16.17
N MET A 137 -16.69 13.92 -16.12
CA MET A 137 -15.79 14.83 -15.42
C MET A 137 -16.07 14.76 -13.91
N PRO A 138 -15.11 14.35 -13.07
CA PRO A 138 -15.30 14.32 -11.63
C PRO A 138 -15.34 15.72 -11.02
N PRO A 139 -16.01 15.92 -9.88
CA PRO A 139 -15.75 17.09 -9.06
C PRO A 139 -14.32 17.02 -8.52
N VAL A 140 -13.60 18.14 -8.66
CA VAL A 140 -12.22 18.30 -8.18
C VAL A 140 -12.18 19.21 -6.96
N ALA A 141 -11.22 18.94 -6.08
CA ALA A 141 -10.85 19.81 -4.97
C ALA A 141 -9.54 20.52 -5.29
N GLU A 142 -9.36 21.74 -4.77
CA GLU A 142 -8.11 22.48 -4.84
C GLU A 142 -7.32 22.28 -3.55
N LYS A 143 -6.01 22.05 -3.68
CA LYS A 143 -5.13 21.99 -2.51
C LYS A 143 -4.97 23.40 -1.91
N PRO A 144 -5.21 23.61 -0.60
CA PRO A 144 -5.03 24.92 0.02
C PRO A 144 -3.63 25.50 -0.21
N GLY A 145 -3.56 26.69 -0.79
CA GLY A 145 -2.30 27.37 -1.11
C GLY A 145 -1.59 26.86 -2.37
N SER A 146 -2.25 26.04 -3.19
CA SER A 146 -1.84 25.66 -4.55
C SER A 146 -2.99 25.91 -5.54
N ASN A 147 -2.68 25.90 -6.84
CA ASN A 147 -3.67 25.84 -7.91
C ASN A 147 -3.86 24.40 -8.44
N SER A 148 -3.25 23.41 -7.78
CA SER A 148 -3.35 22.00 -8.19
C SER A 148 -4.71 21.43 -7.80
N GLU A 149 -5.43 20.95 -8.80
CA GLU A 149 -6.69 20.23 -8.67
C GLU A 149 -6.43 18.74 -8.43
N TYR A 150 -7.30 18.09 -7.66
CA TYR A 150 -7.25 16.65 -7.45
C TYR A 150 -8.65 16.08 -7.21
N VAL A 151 -8.84 14.79 -7.50
CA VAL A 151 -10.08 14.08 -7.19
C VAL A 151 -10.01 13.51 -5.78
N GLU A 152 -10.97 13.87 -4.93
CA GLU A 152 -11.07 13.34 -3.56
C GLU A 152 -11.40 11.84 -3.56
N TRP A 153 -10.86 11.11 -2.58
CA TRP A 153 -11.04 9.65 -2.54
C TRP A 153 -12.49 9.21 -2.42
N ALA A 154 -13.30 9.96 -1.68
CA ALA A 154 -14.71 9.63 -1.48
C ALA A 154 -15.51 9.78 -2.78
N VAL A 155 -15.11 10.73 -3.63
CA VAL A 155 -15.67 10.97 -4.96
C VAL A 155 -15.31 9.81 -5.89
N ALA A 156 -14.01 9.52 -6.05
CA ALA A 156 -13.54 8.45 -6.93
C ALA A 156 -14.10 7.08 -6.51
N TYR A 157 -14.04 6.76 -5.21
CA TYR A 157 -14.53 5.49 -4.68
C TYR A 157 -16.04 5.34 -4.85
N SER A 158 -16.82 6.39 -4.57
CA SER A 158 -18.26 6.35 -4.81
C SER A 158 -18.58 6.14 -6.29
N ALA A 159 -17.93 6.87 -7.20
CA ALA A 159 -18.14 6.70 -8.64
C ALA A 159 -17.86 5.25 -9.08
N ALA A 160 -16.74 4.68 -8.65
CA ALA A 160 -16.38 3.29 -8.93
C ALA A 160 -17.43 2.30 -8.40
N ARG A 161 -17.87 2.44 -7.13
CA ARG A 161 -18.87 1.56 -6.52
C ARG A 161 -20.30 1.73 -7.05
N ILE A 162 -20.63 2.89 -7.63
CA ILE A 162 -21.92 3.11 -8.30
C ILE A 162 -21.98 2.33 -9.61
N VAL A 163 -20.91 2.38 -10.41
CA VAL A 163 -20.85 1.71 -11.72
C VAL A 163 -20.52 0.22 -11.58
N HIS A 164 -19.63 -0.13 -10.66
CA HIS A 164 -19.18 -1.49 -10.36
C HIS A 164 -19.49 -1.85 -8.91
N PRO A 165 -20.70 -2.40 -8.61
CA PRO A 165 -21.14 -2.66 -7.24
C PRO A 165 -20.25 -3.62 -6.45
N ASP A 166 -19.54 -4.50 -7.16
CA ASP A 166 -18.59 -5.47 -6.64
C ASP A 166 -17.17 -4.91 -6.47
N PHE A 167 -16.92 -3.65 -6.82
CA PHE A 167 -15.59 -3.04 -6.71
C PHE A 167 -15.03 -3.12 -5.29
N ARG A 168 -13.77 -3.53 -5.18
CA ARG A 168 -13.02 -3.65 -3.93
C ARG A 168 -11.63 -3.08 -4.09
N PHE A 169 -11.01 -2.80 -2.95
CA PHE A 169 -9.58 -2.51 -2.91
C PHE A 169 -8.89 -3.26 -1.78
N GLU A 170 -7.61 -3.54 -1.94
CA GLU A 170 -6.76 -4.13 -0.92
C GLU A 170 -5.52 -3.26 -0.74
N VAL A 171 -5.17 -2.97 0.51
CA VAL A 171 -3.86 -2.40 0.85
C VAL A 171 -2.87 -3.54 0.93
N LEU A 172 -1.95 -3.61 -0.02
CA LEU A 172 -0.98 -4.70 -0.08
C LEU A 172 0.05 -4.54 1.03
N CYS A 173 0.28 -5.65 1.74
CA CYS A 173 1.29 -5.72 2.79
C CYS A 173 2.56 -6.38 2.26
N SER A 174 3.70 -5.92 2.75
CA SER A 174 5.02 -6.50 2.47
C SER A 174 5.66 -7.03 3.73
N ASP A 175 6.49 -8.05 3.57
CA ASP A 175 7.38 -8.56 4.61
C ASP A 175 8.57 -7.61 4.74
N VAL A 176 8.55 -6.76 5.77
CA VAL A 176 9.55 -5.72 6.01
C VAL A 176 10.41 -6.13 7.21
N PRO A 177 11.74 -6.26 7.06
CA PRO A 177 12.62 -6.50 8.20
C PRO A 177 12.69 -5.24 9.08
N ASN A 178 12.37 -5.41 10.37
CA ASN A 178 12.57 -4.38 11.37
C ASN A 178 14.07 -4.09 11.50
N PRO A 179 14.50 -2.82 11.33
CA PRO A 179 15.91 -2.47 11.30
C PRO A 179 16.63 -2.63 12.64
N GLU A 180 15.90 -2.66 13.77
CA GLU A 180 16.49 -2.74 15.11
C GLU A 180 16.78 -4.19 15.53
N ASN A 181 15.87 -5.12 15.22
CA ASN A 181 15.95 -6.50 15.70
C ASN A 181 15.96 -7.57 14.58
N GLY A 182 15.81 -7.16 13.31
CA GLY A 182 15.81 -8.05 12.15
C GLY A 182 14.54 -8.89 11.98
N VAL A 183 13.54 -8.77 12.86
CA VAL A 183 12.28 -9.51 12.78
C VAL A 183 11.50 -9.05 11.54
N ILE A 184 10.99 -9.99 10.76
CA ILE A 184 10.15 -9.68 9.61
C ILE A 184 8.74 -9.35 10.11
N GLU A 185 8.31 -8.13 9.83
CA GLU A 185 6.97 -7.64 10.14
C GLU A 185 6.17 -7.48 8.84
N ARG A 186 4.93 -7.98 8.82
CA ARG A 186 4.02 -7.79 7.68
C ARG A 186 3.38 -6.42 7.80
N LEU A 187 3.87 -5.45 7.03
CA LEU A 187 3.50 -4.04 7.14
C LEU A 187 2.81 -3.55 5.86
N PRO A 188 1.86 -2.59 5.96
CA PRO A 188 1.07 -2.11 4.81
C PRO A 188 1.84 -1.06 3.98
N TYR A 189 3.14 -1.29 3.80
CA TYR A 189 4.04 -0.49 2.97
C TYR A 189 5.26 -1.34 2.59
N THR A 190 5.95 -0.93 1.54
CA THR A 190 7.24 -1.49 1.14
C THR A 190 8.33 -0.46 1.38
N ARG A 191 9.47 -0.91 1.90
CA ARG A 191 10.67 -0.08 1.99
C ARG A 191 11.47 -0.17 0.69
N ILE A 192 11.76 0.98 0.08
CA ILE A 192 12.61 1.09 -1.10
C ILE A 192 13.81 1.96 -0.71
N ASN A 193 14.96 1.33 -0.51
CA ASN A 193 16.16 1.98 0.05
C ASN A 193 15.83 2.70 1.39
N ASN A 194 15.96 4.03 1.42
CA ASN A 194 15.66 4.87 2.59
C ASN A 194 14.30 5.58 2.49
N THR A 195 13.46 5.16 1.55
CA THR A 195 12.12 5.69 1.31
C THR A 195 11.09 4.58 1.37
N TYR A 196 9.82 4.94 1.23
CA TYR A 196 8.70 4.04 1.43
C TYR A 196 7.69 4.21 0.30
N SER A 197 7.07 3.11 -0.09
CA SER A 197 5.99 3.08 -1.07
C SER A 197 4.80 2.32 -0.48
N VAL A 198 3.60 2.70 -0.90
CA VAL A 198 2.38 1.95 -0.65
C VAL A 198 1.87 1.35 -1.95
N ALA A 199 1.14 0.24 -1.84
CA ALA A 199 0.48 -0.37 -2.98
C ALA A 199 -0.98 -0.64 -2.65
N VAL A 200 -1.85 -0.30 -3.60
CA VAL A 200 -3.29 -0.57 -3.54
C VAL A 200 -3.66 -1.40 -4.75
N GLN A 201 -4.21 -2.59 -4.50
CA GLN A 201 -4.86 -3.38 -5.53
C GLN A 201 -6.33 -2.99 -5.60
N VAL A 202 -6.88 -2.82 -6.80
CA VAL A 202 -8.32 -2.69 -7.04
C VAL A 202 -8.80 -3.87 -7.87
N SER A 203 -10.02 -4.32 -7.62
CA SER A 203 -10.66 -5.38 -8.41
C SER A 203 -12.16 -5.18 -8.55
N TYR A 204 -12.69 -5.49 -9.73
CA TYR A 204 -14.11 -5.39 -10.06
C TYR A 204 -14.46 -6.11 -11.37
N THR A 205 -15.76 -6.28 -11.62
CA THR A 205 -16.26 -6.81 -12.90
C THR A 205 -16.71 -5.66 -13.81
N ASP A 206 -16.21 -5.66 -15.05
CA ASP A 206 -16.68 -4.77 -16.13
C ASP A 206 -17.25 -5.59 -17.29
N GLY A 207 -18.58 -5.63 -17.38
CA GLY A 207 -19.29 -6.54 -18.27
C GLY A 207 -18.96 -8.02 -17.95
N GLU A 208 -18.25 -8.69 -18.85
CA GLU A 208 -17.78 -10.07 -18.67
C GLU A 208 -16.31 -10.15 -18.20
N HIS A 209 -15.61 -9.03 -18.13
CA HIS A 209 -14.19 -8.98 -17.80
C HIS A 209 -13.95 -8.76 -16.31
N GLN A 210 -13.06 -9.56 -15.73
CA GLN A 210 -12.49 -9.27 -14.42
C GLN A 210 -11.35 -8.26 -14.60
N VAL A 211 -11.44 -7.14 -13.90
CA VAL A 211 -10.39 -6.14 -13.83
C VAL A 211 -9.66 -6.28 -12.52
N GLU A 212 -8.33 -6.40 -12.58
CA GLU A 212 -7.44 -6.31 -11.43
C GLU A 212 -6.27 -5.39 -11.79
N HIS A 213 -5.95 -4.45 -10.90
CA HIS A 213 -4.83 -3.52 -11.08
C HIS A 213 -4.15 -3.25 -9.76
N VAL A 214 -2.82 -3.20 -9.76
CA VAL A 214 -2.03 -2.82 -8.60
C VAL A 214 -1.34 -1.50 -8.89
N GLU A 215 -1.72 -0.48 -8.14
CA GLU A 215 -1.09 0.82 -8.20
C GLU A 215 -0.08 1.00 -7.09
N TRP A 216 1.03 1.69 -7.38
CA TRP A 216 2.11 1.96 -6.45
C TRP A 216 2.34 3.46 -6.30
N LEU A 217 2.43 3.94 -5.07
CA LEU A 217 2.70 5.35 -4.80
C LEU A 217 3.76 5.53 -3.71
N PRO A 218 4.82 6.32 -3.96
CA PRO A 218 5.75 6.68 -2.89
C PRO A 218 5.02 7.48 -1.80
N ILE A 219 5.44 7.28 -0.55
CA ILE A 219 4.96 8.12 0.55
C ILE A 219 5.67 9.48 0.45
N MET A 220 4.90 10.47 0.01
CA MET A 220 5.42 11.81 -0.29
C MET A 220 4.88 12.87 0.65
N GLY A 221 5.63 13.97 0.76
CA GLY A 221 5.20 15.16 1.48
C GLY A 221 6.01 16.38 1.07
N VAL A 222 5.95 17.41 1.91
CA VAL A 222 6.65 18.67 1.68
C VAL A 222 8.02 18.61 2.36
N GLN A 223 9.10 18.83 1.61
CA GLN A 223 10.46 18.92 2.15
C GLN A 223 11.14 20.21 1.72
N MET A 224 12.10 20.68 2.53
CA MET A 224 13.02 21.74 2.12
C MET A 224 14.05 21.15 1.16
N ALA A 225 14.16 21.76 -0.03
CA ALA A 225 15.18 21.41 -1.01
C ALA A 225 16.01 22.64 -1.38
N LYS A 226 17.32 22.44 -1.55
CA LYS A 226 18.19 23.47 -2.12
C LYS A 226 17.96 23.51 -3.64
N VAL A 227 17.35 24.59 -4.11
CA VAL A 227 17.22 24.90 -5.53
C VAL A 227 18.17 26.06 -5.90
N LYS A 228 18.36 26.33 -7.19
CA LYS A 228 19.25 27.42 -7.66
C LYS A 228 18.90 28.80 -7.06
N ALA A 229 17.63 29.01 -6.72
CA ALA A 229 17.13 30.25 -6.11
C ALA A 229 17.15 30.27 -4.57
N GLY A 230 17.82 29.30 -3.92
CA GLY A 230 17.88 29.15 -2.47
C GLY A 230 17.10 27.93 -1.96
N GLU A 231 16.84 27.86 -0.65
CA GLU A 231 16.03 26.80 -0.07
C GLU A 231 14.55 27.05 -0.33
N LYS A 232 13.87 26.08 -0.95
CA LYS A 232 12.43 26.14 -1.24
C LYS A 232 11.75 24.91 -0.68
N LYS A 233 10.55 25.08 -0.15
CA LYS A 233 9.64 23.95 0.15
C LYS A 233 9.15 23.37 -1.17
N LEU A 234 9.59 22.16 -1.48
CA LEU A 234 9.08 21.39 -2.60
C LEU A 234 8.07 20.37 -2.08
N ASP A 235 7.00 20.25 -2.84
CA ASP A 235 5.96 19.26 -2.63
C ASP A 235 6.32 17.94 -3.34
N HIS A 236 5.55 16.89 -3.11
CA HIS A 236 5.72 15.58 -3.76
C HIS A 236 7.14 14.99 -3.59
N GLN A 237 7.80 15.27 -2.46
CA GLN A 237 9.12 14.74 -2.15
C GLN A 237 8.98 13.45 -1.36
N ALA A 238 9.68 12.39 -1.75
CA ALA A 238 9.70 11.11 -1.04
C ALA A 238 10.20 11.31 0.41
N LEU A 239 9.40 10.88 1.38
CA LEU A 239 9.69 11.06 2.79
C LEU A 239 10.70 10.03 3.30
N LEU A 240 11.76 10.51 3.96
CA LEU A 240 12.74 9.67 4.66
C LEU A 240 12.23 9.19 6.04
N ALA A 241 11.35 9.97 6.65
CA ALA A 241 10.73 9.69 7.94
C ALA A 241 9.23 10.02 7.89
N PRO A 242 8.42 9.23 7.16
CA PRO A 242 6.98 9.45 7.09
C PRO A 242 6.31 9.17 8.43
N THR A 243 5.10 9.70 8.59
CA THR A 243 4.17 9.38 9.68
C THR A 243 3.05 8.44 9.22
N VAL A 244 2.28 7.87 10.16
CA VAL A 244 1.05 7.13 9.82
C VAL A 244 0.01 8.00 9.11
N THR A 245 0.04 9.32 9.28
CA THR A 245 -0.83 10.26 8.56
C THR A 245 -0.39 10.40 7.10
N ASP A 246 0.91 10.52 6.83
CA ASP A 246 1.45 10.55 5.47
C ASP A 246 1.17 9.24 4.73
N TRP A 247 1.35 8.11 5.44
CA TRP A 247 0.99 6.79 4.94
C TRP A 247 -0.49 6.71 4.56
N ASN A 248 -1.41 7.09 5.45
CA ASN A 248 -2.84 7.01 5.16
C ASN A 248 -3.24 7.93 4.00
N ARG A 249 -2.68 9.15 3.91
CA ARG A 249 -2.90 10.05 2.76
C ARG A 249 -2.41 9.40 1.47
N SER A 250 -1.24 8.77 1.50
CA SER A 250 -0.66 8.08 0.34
C SER A 250 -1.51 6.90 -0.10
N ILE A 251 -2.07 6.12 0.83
CA ILE A 251 -3.02 5.03 0.51
C ILE A 251 -4.27 5.57 -0.20
N MET A 252 -4.89 6.63 0.33
CA MET A 252 -6.11 7.17 -0.30
C MET A 252 -5.81 7.75 -1.69
N ARG A 253 -4.65 8.39 -1.87
CA ARG A 253 -4.19 8.89 -3.19
C ARG A 253 -3.83 7.75 -4.15
N CYS A 254 -3.24 6.67 -3.64
CA CYS A 254 -2.93 5.48 -4.43
C CYS A 254 -4.23 4.81 -4.92
N LEU A 255 -5.24 4.71 -4.05
CA LEU A 255 -6.59 4.24 -4.42
C LEU A 255 -7.23 5.11 -5.50
N THR A 256 -7.20 6.45 -5.37
CA THR A 256 -7.78 7.33 -6.39
C THR A 256 -7.09 7.21 -7.74
N ARG A 257 -5.77 7.02 -7.73
CA ARG A 257 -5.00 6.80 -8.96
C ARG A 257 -5.31 5.45 -9.59
N ALA A 258 -5.39 4.38 -8.80
CA ALA A 258 -5.79 3.06 -9.27
C ALA A 258 -7.18 3.07 -9.94
N ILE A 259 -8.14 3.80 -9.35
CA ILE A 259 -9.47 4.00 -9.93
C ILE A 259 -9.37 4.78 -11.24
N ALA A 260 -8.61 5.88 -11.29
CA ALA A 260 -8.46 6.67 -12.50
C ALA A 260 -7.83 5.89 -13.66
N GLU A 261 -6.82 5.07 -13.39
CA GLU A 261 -6.14 4.26 -14.40
C GLU A 261 -7.01 3.12 -14.95
N THR A 262 -7.84 2.51 -14.10
CA THR A 262 -8.69 1.37 -14.49
C THR A 262 -10.03 1.79 -15.10
N THR A 263 -10.60 2.92 -14.66
CA THR A 263 -11.94 3.38 -15.06
C THR A 263 -11.93 4.61 -15.97
N GLY A 264 -10.81 5.32 -16.04
CA GLY A 264 -10.70 6.64 -16.68
C GLY A 264 -11.24 7.82 -15.85
N TYR A 265 -11.89 7.57 -14.70
CA TYR A 265 -12.50 8.64 -13.89
C TYR A 265 -11.43 9.56 -13.28
N GLY A 266 -11.34 10.79 -13.77
CA GLY A 266 -10.34 11.76 -13.31
C GLY A 266 -8.93 11.56 -13.85
N LEU A 267 -8.74 10.68 -14.84
CA LEU A 267 -7.44 10.45 -15.47
C LEU A 267 -6.85 11.74 -16.06
N ALA A 268 -7.70 12.63 -16.59
CA ALA A 268 -7.28 13.93 -17.12
C ALA A 268 -6.64 14.84 -16.05
N VAL A 269 -7.06 14.73 -14.79
CA VAL A 269 -6.50 15.51 -13.68
C VAL A 269 -5.06 15.08 -13.40
N TYR A 270 -4.79 13.78 -13.39
CA TYR A 270 -3.43 13.25 -13.25
C TYR A 270 -2.55 13.55 -14.45
N ALA A 271 -3.09 13.48 -15.68
CA ALA A 271 -2.34 13.85 -16.87
C ALA A 271 -1.90 15.32 -16.84
N GLN A 272 -2.75 16.22 -16.31
CA GLN A 272 -2.39 17.62 -16.12
C GLN A 272 -1.33 17.78 -15.03
N GLU A 273 -1.41 17.06 -13.90
CA GLU A 273 -0.39 17.06 -12.85
C GLU A 273 1.00 16.66 -13.41
N ASP A 274 1.07 15.63 -14.26
CA ASP A 274 2.31 15.18 -14.89
C ASP A 274 2.86 16.24 -15.87
N LEU A 275 2.01 16.86 -16.69
CA LEU A 275 2.41 17.94 -17.59
C LEU A 275 2.94 19.15 -16.81
N GLU A 276 2.29 19.53 -15.72
CA GLU A 276 2.75 20.60 -14.83
C GLU A 276 4.10 20.27 -14.18
N ALA A 277 4.32 19.01 -13.77
CA ALA A 277 5.61 18.56 -13.23
C ALA A 277 6.75 18.60 -14.28
N LEU A 278 6.45 18.22 -15.53
CA LEU A 278 7.40 18.33 -16.64
C LEU A 278 7.74 19.78 -16.95
N HIS A 279 6.74 20.67 -17.00
CA HIS A 279 6.96 22.10 -17.25
C HIS A 279 7.63 22.82 -16.08
N GLY A 280 7.30 22.48 -14.83
CA GLY A 280 7.94 23.04 -13.63
C GLY A 280 9.42 22.66 -13.48
N ASN A 281 9.84 21.53 -14.06
CA ASN A 281 11.26 21.17 -14.22
C ASN A 281 11.92 21.83 -15.44
N ALA A 282 11.13 22.32 -16.40
CA ALA A 282 11.58 22.99 -17.62
C ALA A 282 11.62 24.53 -17.51
N GLU A 283 11.15 25.14 -16.41
CA GLU A 283 11.27 26.59 -16.15
C GLU A 283 12.69 26.99 -15.72
N GLY A 284 13.63 26.65 -16.59
CA GLY A 284 14.69 27.52 -17.05
C GLY A 284 14.41 28.08 -18.45
N SER A 285 13.17 28.24 -18.93
CA SER A 285 12.87 29.19 -20.02
C SER A 285 11.38 29.53 -20.16
N ALA A 286 11.10 30.83 -20.00
CA ALA A 286 10.02 31.63 -20.61
C ALA A 286 8.55 31.16 -20.48
N GLY A 287 7.80 31.98 -19.73
CA GLY A 287 6.40 31.78 -19.38
C GLY A 287 5.38 31.77 -20.53
N ALA A 288 4.24 31.16 -20.23
CA ALA A 288 3.00 31.37 -20.95
C ALA A 288 1.82 31.38 -19.98
N ARG A 289 0.99 32.42 -20.12
CA ARG A 289 -0.21 32.71 -19.33
C ARG A 289 -1.30 31.66 -19.60
N THR A 290 -1.93 31.13 -18.56
CA THR A 290 -3.19 30.38 -18.68
C THR A 290 -4.39 31.21 -18.25
N ALA A 291 -5.42 31.18 -19.08
CA ALA A 291 -6.69 31.88 -18.91
C ALA A 291 -7.56 31.18 -17.85
N LYS A 292 -8.12 31.98 -16.93
CA LYS A 292 -9.11 31.55 -15.93
C LYS A 292 -10.35 30.93 -16.59
N ARG A 293 -10.73 29.72 -16.17
CA ARG A 293 -12.10 29.20 -16.30
C ARG A 293 -12.78 29.26 -14.94
N GLY A 294 -13.96 29.90 -14.91
CA GLY A 294 -14.63 30.33 -13.69
C GLY A 294 -15.27 29.19 -12.90
N SER A 295 -15.13 29.26 -11.58
CA SER A 295 -15.89 28.52 -10.59
C SER A 295 -17.38 28.89 -10.66
N ALA A 296 -18.26 27.95 -10.99
CA ALA A 296 -19.70 28.17 -10.95
C ALA A 296 -20.27 27.85 -9.56
N LYS A 297 -20.76 28.89 -8.87
CA LYS A 297 -21.64 28.79 -7.70
C LYS A 297 -23.01 28.23 -8.11
N SER A 298 -23.60 27.47 -7.20
CA SER A 298 -24.89 26.76 -7.27
C SER A 298 -26.14 27.67 -7.22
N ALA A 299 -27.16 27.34 -8.03
CA ALA A 299 -28.61 27.51 -7.78
C ALA A 299 -29.47 26.79 -8.88
N PRO A 300 -30.74 26.37 -8.63
CA PRO A 300 -31.39 25.18 -9.22
C PRO A 300 -32.64 25.48 -10.11
N PRO A 301 -33.53 24.52 -10.49
CA PRO A 301 -33.46 23.69 -11.71
C PRO A 301 -34.74 23.76 -12.60
N ALA A 302 -34.70 23.15 -13.79
CA ALA A 302 -35.89 22.88 -14.62
C ALA A 302 -35.84 21.47 -15.24
N GLN A 303 -37.03 20.86 -15.32
CA GLN A 303 -37.37 19.45 -15.47
C GLN A 303 -37.35 18.95 -16.93
N GLN A 304 -37.18 17.64 -17.13
CA GLN A 304 -37.97 16.75 -18.02
C GLN A 304 -37.29 15.37 -18.10
N GLU A 305 -37.86 14.33 -17.51
CA GLU A 305 -38.90 13.41 -18.02
C GLU A 305 -38.36 12.24 -18.85
N ALA A 306 -38.78 11.05 -18.41
CA ALA A 306 -38.27 9.73 -18.72
C ALA A 306 -38.90 9.12 -19.99
N ARG A 307 -38.22 8.15 -20.60
CA ARG A 307 -38.86 7.02 -21.30
C ARG A 307 -38.09 5.70 -21.10
N THR A 308 -38.89 4.71 -20.75
CA THR A 308 -38.68 3.29 -20.44
C THR A 308 -38.58 2.41 -21.68
N SER A 309 -37.86 1.28 -21.57
CA SER A 309 -38.24 -0.02 -22.19
C SER A 309 -37.34 -1.18 -21.71
N GLU A 310 -37.85 -1.97 -20.76
CA GLU A 310 -38.16 -3.43 -20.81
C GLU A 310 -37.98 -4.14 -22.19
N VAL A 311 -37.64 -5.43 -22.42
CA VAL A 311 -37.67 -6.74 -21.71
C VAL A 311 -36.72 -7.70 -22.47
N ALA A 312 -36.20 -8.76 -21.81
CA ALA A 312 -36.32 -10.18 -22.22
C ALA A 312 -35.08 -11.07 -22.06
N SER A 313 -35.30 -12.04 -21.18
CA SER A 313 -34.54 -13.23 -20.79
C SER A 313 -34.30 -14.26 -21.90
N THR A 314 -33.20 -15.03 -21.80
CA THR A 314 -33.30 -16.51 -21.88
C THR A 314 -32.10 -17.21 -21.23
N SER A 315 -32.44 -18.19 -20.40
CA SER A 315 -31.61 -19.11 -19.64
C SER A 315 -31.08 -20.29 -20.47
N ARG A 316 -29.91 -20.84 -20.10
CA ARG A 316 -29.68 -22.31 -20.08
C ARG A 316 -28.52 -22.68 -19.16
N SER A 317 -28.80 -23.62 -18.27
CA SER A 317 -27.87 -24.29 -17.37
C SER A 317 -27.17 -25.47 -18.06
N THR A 318 -25.98 -25.83 -17.56
CA THR A 318 -25.55 -27.22 -17.23
C THR A 318 -24.18 -27.20 -16.55
N SER A 319 -24.06 -27.90 -15.44
CA SER A 319 -22.82 -28.39 -14.79
C SER A 319 -22.90 -29.93 -14.72
N PRO A 320 -21.99 -30.69 -14.07
CA PRO A 320 -20.54 -30.54 -13.80
C PRO A 320 -19.73 -31.80 -14.19
N HIS A 321 -18.39 -31.76 -14.21
CA HIS A 321 -17.59 -32.97 -13.96
C HIS A 321 -16.24 -32.69 -13.27
N GLN A 322 -15.99 -33.49 -12.23
CA GLN A 322 -14.75 -33.58 -11.44
C GLN A 322 -13.81 -34.62 -12.07
N THR A 323 -12.49 -34.47 -11.93
CA THR A 323 -11.60 -35.32 -11.12
C THR A 323 -10.10 -35.22 -11.50
N ALA A 324 -9.29 -35.37 -10.45
CA ALA A 324 -7.97 -36.01 -10.37
C ALA A 324 -6.67 -35.20 -10.58
N SER A 325 -5.88 -35.28 -9.50
CA SER A 325 -4.55 -34.74 -9.20
C SER A 325 -3.43 -35.65 -9.71
N ALA A 326 -2.35 -35.07 -10.23
CA ALA A 326 -1.05 -35.72 -10.43
C ALA A 326 0.08 -34.75 -10.04
N ALA A 327 0.88 -35.12 -9.03
CA ALA A 327 2.03 -34.35 -8.56
C ALA A 327 3.17 -34.38 -9.59
N SER A 328 3.84 -33.24 -9.80
CA SER A 328 4.75 -32.98 -10.92
C SER A 328 6.24 -33.20 -10.55
N PRO A 329 7.08 -33.77 -11.45
CA PRO A 329 8.50 -34.10 -11.22
C PRO A 329 9.47 -32.91 -11.06
N ARG A 330 8.99 -31.67 -10.96
CA ARG A 330 9.82 -30.45 -10.83
C ARG A 330 10.34 -30.18 -9.42
N VAL A 331 9.64 -30.65 -8.38
CA VAL A 331 10.00 -30.37 -6.97
C VAL A 331 11.34 -31.02 -6.58
N GLY A 332 11.71 -32.15 -7.19
CA GLY A 332 12.95 -32.86 -6.89
C GLY A 332 14.23 -32.11 -7.31
N ASN A 333 14.18 -31.25 -8.33
CA ASN A 333 15.37 -30.53 -8.80
C ASN A 333 15.69 -29.32 -7.89
N LEU A 334 14.66 -28.62 -7.41
CA LEU A 334 14.81 -27.40 -6.61
C LEU A 334 15.29 -27.69 -5.18
N ALA A 335 14.89 -28.83 -4.61
CA ALA A 335 15.40 -29.29 -3.32
C ALA A 335 16.93 -29.53 -3.34
N GLN A 336 17.45 -30.11 -4.42
CA GLN A 336 18.89 -30.32 -4.59
C GLN A 336 19.63 -29.00 -4.77
N GLU A 337 19.04 -28.04 -5.48
CA GLU A 337 19.59 -26.68 -5.61
C GLU A 337 19.70 -25.97 -4.25
N VAL A 338 18.71 -26.14 -3.37
CA VAL A 338 18.75 -25.59 -2.00
C VAL A 338 19.91 -26.16 -1.19
N ILE A 339 20.04 -27.49 -1.18
CA ILE A 339 21.11 -28.18 -0.44
C ILE A 339 22.49 -27.72 -0.94
N GLU A 340 22.64 -27.62 -2.27
CA GLU A 340 23.88 -27.18 -2.88
C GLU A 340 24.17 -25.70 -2.61
N ALA A 341 23.16 -24.82 -2.59
CA ALA A 341 23.33 -23.41 -2.24
C ALA A 341 23.79 -23.22 -0.79
N ILE A 342 23.21 -23.97 0.15
CA ILE A 342 23.63 -23.97 1.56
C ILE A 342 25.07 -24.45 1.69
N ARG A 343 25.41 -25.55 1.01
CA ARG A 343 26.78 -26.08 0.97
C ARG A 343 27.76 -25.06 0.41
N ARG A 344 27.43 -24.40 -0.72
CA ARG A 344 28.28 -23.36 -1.33
C ARG A 344 28.48 -22.15 -0.44
N ALA A 345 27.48 -21.79 0.36
CA ALA A 345 27.62 -20.75 1.37
C ALA A 345 28.58 -21.13 2.52
N GLY A 346 29.11 -22.37 2.54
CA GLY A 346 30.02 -22.87 3.56
C GLY A 346 29.34 -23.16 4.90
N ARG A 347 28.03 -23.37 4.87
CA ARG A 347 27.17 -23.55 6.04
C ARG A 347 27.14 -25.00 6.50
N ASP A 348 26.90 -25.21 7.79
CA ASP A 348 26.58 -26.55 8.32
C ASP A 348 25.16 -26.88 7.83
N SER A 349 25.05 -27.77 6.85
CA SER A 349 23.77 -28.04 6.20
C SER A 349 22.73 -28.48 7.21
N ASP A 350 23.07 -29.29 8.20
CA ASP A 350 22.06 -29.87 9.08
C ASP A 350 21.61 -28.85 10.13
N ALA A 351 22.54 -28.10 10.72
CA ALA A 351 22.20 -27.05 11.68
C ALA A 351 21.51 -25.85 11.03
N ASP A 352 21.91 -25.48 9.81
CA ASP A 352 21.32 -24.36 9.11
C ASP A 352 20.01 -24.75 8.39
N ASN A 353 19.83 -26.00 7.97
CA ASN A 353 18.53 -26.52 7.55
C ASN A 353 17.51 -26.38 8.69
N ARG A 354 17.86 -26.79 9.93
CA ARG A 354 16.97 -26.60 11.09
C ARG A 354 16.57 -25.14 11.29
N LYS A 355 17.52 -24.21 11.21
CA LYS A 355 17.22 -22.77 11.32
C LYS A 355 16.32 -22.27 10.19
N LEU A 356 16.53 -22.75 8.96
CA LEU A 356 15.70 -22.39 7.80
C LEU A 356 14.28 -22.97 7.90
N LEU A 357 14.14 -24.18 8.44
CA LEU A 357 12.84 -24.81 8.72
C LEU A 357 12.07 -24.01 9.77
N VAL A 358 12.72 -23.69 10.91
CA VAL A 358 12.13 -22.82 11.94
C VAL A 358 11.73 -21.47 11.36
N TRP A 359 12.57 -20.88 10.50
CA TRP A 359 12.26 -19.63 9.80
C TRP A 359 11.05 -19.74 8.85
N LEU A 360 10.86 -20.90 8.22
CA LEU A 360 9.69 -21.19 7.40
C LEU A 360 8.42 -21.51 8.21
N GLY A 361 8.55 -21.70 9.52
CA GLY A 361 7.46 -22.17 10.39
C GLY A 361 7.23 -23.68 10.32
N GLU A 362 8.20 -24.43 9.80
CA GLU A 362 8.17 -25.89 9.73
C GLU A 362 8.85 -26.52 10.95
N PRO A 363 8.42 -27.71 11.39
CA PRO A 363 9.14 -28.48 12.41
C PRO A 363 10.61 -28.69 12.05
N GLU A 364 11.51 -28.65 13.04
CA GLU A 364 12.96 -28.78 12.84
C GLU A 364 13.39 -30.11 12.20
N ASP A 365 12.57 -31.15 12.35
CA ASP A 365 12.77 -32.49 11.81
C ASP A 365 12.15 -32.68 10.41
N THR A 366 11.54 -31.63 9.84
CA THR A 366 10.98 -31.68 8.49
C THR A 366 12.06 -31.93 7.46
N ASP A 367 11.85 -32.89 6.56
CA ASP A 367 12.77 -33.12 5.45
C ASP A 367 12.72 -31.94 4.47
N ILE A 368 13.84 -31.22 4.34
CA ILE A 368 13.95 -30.05 3.45
C ILE A 368 13.58 -30.37 2.00
N THR A 369 13.72 -31.63 1.57
CA THR A 369 13.37 -32.06 0.22
C THR A 369 11.85 -32.20 0.00
N SER A 370 11.08 -32.32 1.08
CA SER A 370 9.61 -32.42 1.07
C SER A 370 8.90 -31.06 1.02
N LEU A 371 9.63 -29.95 1.14
CA LEU A 371 9.06 -28.60 1.11
C LEU A 371 8.47 -28.26 -0.27
N SER A 372 7.53 -27.33 -0.27
CA SER A 372 6.94 -26.81 -1.51
C SER A 372 7.96 -26.00 -2.34
N GLU A 373 7.70 -25.90 -3.65
CA GLU A 373 8.52 -25.11 -4.59
C GLU A 373 8.68 -23.65 -4.13
N VAL A 374 7.62 -23.05 -3.58
CA VAL A 374 7.64 -21.68 -3.05
C VAL A 374 8.58 -21.58 -1.83
N GLN A 375 8.61 -22.59 -0.97
CA GLN A 375 9.49 -22.62 0.20
C GLN A 375 10.96 -22.82 -0.20
N HIS A 376 11.25 -23.69 -1.17
CA HIS A 376 12.60 -23.82 -1.73
C HIS A 376 13.10 -22.52 -2.38
N GLN A 377 12.26 -21.86 -3.19
CA GLN A 377 12.56 -20.55 -3.77
C GLN A 377 12.85 -19.49 -2.70
N ARG A 378 12.09 -19.49 -1.60
CA ARG A 378 12.31 -18.61 -0.46
C ARG A 378 13.67 -18.87 0.21
N ILE A 379 14.03 -20.14 0.41
CA ILE A 379 15.34 -20.50 0.98
C ILE A 379 16.48 -20.03 0.07
N LEU A 380 16.42 -20.31 -1.24
CA LEU A 380 17.45 -19.88 -2.20
C LEU A 380 17.67 -18.36 -2.15
N LYS A 381 16.60 -17.58 -2.14
CA LYS A 381 16.68 -16.11 -2.03
C LYS A 381 17.31 -15.64 -0.73
N VAL A 382 16.98 -16.28 0.40
CA VAL A 382 17.55 -15.92 1.70
C VAL A 382 19.04 -16.24 1.76
N VAL A 383 19.46 -17.42 1.29
CA VAL A 383 20.87 -17.83 1.28
C VAL A 383 21.70 -16.88 0.39
N ALA A 384 21.20 -16.55 -0.81
CA ALA A 384 21.86 -15.59 -1.70
C ALA A 384 21.98 -14.20 -1.06
N ARG A 385 20.90 -13.68 -0.48
CA ARG A 385 20.90 -12.37 0.20
C ARG A 385 21.90 -12.30 1.36
N GLN A 386 22.01 -13.38 2.14
CA GLN A 386 22.97 -13.44 3.25
C GLN A 386 24.43 -13.42 2.74
N ALA A 387 24.73 -14.08 1.63
CA ALA A 387 26.06 -14.04 1.01
C ALA A 387 26.39 -12.63 0.49
N GLU A 388 25.45 -11.98 -0.20
CA GLU A 388 25.59 -10.59 -0.67
C GLU A 388 25.81 -9.61 0.50
N GLU A 389 25.09 -9.78 1.61
CA GLU A 389 25.23 -8.92 2.78
C GLU A 389 26.60 -9.09 3.45
N ALA A 390 27.07 -10.33 3.61
CA ALA A 390 28.40 -10.61 4.13
C ALA A 390 29.49 -10.00 3.23
N ALA A 391 29.35 -10.14 1.91
CA ALA A 391 30.29 -9.56 0.96
C ALA A 391 30.29 -8.02 1.02
N ARG A 392 29.10 -7.41 1.13
CA ARG A 392 28.96 -5.96 1.27
C ARG A 392 29.63 -5.42 2.53
N LYS A 393 29.55 -6.14 3.66
CA LYS A 393 30.26 -5.77 4.91
C LYS A 393 31.78 -5.75 4.71
N VAL A 394 32.33 -6.76 4.04
CA VAL A 394 33.76 -6.81 3.72
C VAL A 394 34.17 -5.66 2.79
N LEU A 395 33.38 -5.37 1.75
CA LEU A 395 33.64 -4.24 0.85
C LEU A 395 33.59 -2.88 1.56
N ALA A 396 32.63 -2.69 2.46
CA ALA A 396 32.54 -1.48 3.28
C ALA A 396 33.79 -1.33 4.16
N LYS A 397 34.24 -2.40 4.81
CA LYS A 397 35.44 -2.36 5.66
C LYS A 397 36.74 -2.14 4.87
N LEU A 398 36.85 -2.70 3.67
CA LEU A 398 37.97 -2.39 2.76
C LEU A 398 38.00 -0.90 2.40
N LYS A 399 36.83 -0.28 2.17
CA LYS A 399 36.71 1.15 1.92
C LYS A 399 37.12 1.99 3.13
N GLU A 400 36.66 1.62 4.33
CA GLU A 400 37.04 2.29 5.58
C GLU A 400 38.56 2.24 5.84
N THR A 401 39.20 1.11 5.51
CA THR A 401 40.64 0.91 5.70
C THR A 401 41.51 1.44 4.56
N GLY A 402 40.91 2.09 3.54
CA GLY A 402 41.62 2.63 2.38
C GLY A 402 42.20 1.56 1.43
N LYS A 403 41.71 0.31 1.53
CA LYS A 403 42.14 -0.88 0.77
C LYS A 403 41.07 -1.32 -0.25
N ASP A 404 40.42 -0.38 -0.93
CA ASP A 404 39.30 -0.66 -1.83
C ASP A 404 39.69 -0.82 -3.30
N LYS A 405 40.99 -0.70 -3.62
CA LYS A 405 41.52 -0.83 -4.98
C LYS A 405 41.38 -2.26 -5.50
N PRO A 406 41.27 -2.46 -6.82
CA PRO A 406 41.18 -3.81 -7.41
C PRO A 406 42.31 -4.76 -6.98
N ALA A 407 43.54 -4.26 -6.86
CA ALA A 407 44.69 -5.06 -6.41
C ALA A 407 44.57 -5.54 -4.96
N ASP A 408 43.93 -4.76 -4.07
CA ASP A 408 43.72 -5.13 -2.67
C ASP A 408 42.63 -6.21 -2.55
N ARG A 409 41.60 -6.13 -3.39
CA ARG A 409 40.57 -7.17 -3.50
C ARG A 409 41.14 -8.48 -4.02
N GLN A 410 41.98 -8.43 -5.05
CA GLN A 410 42.68 -9.61 -5.57
C GLN A 410 43.55 -10.28 -4.50
N LYS A 411 44.30 -9.49 -3.71
CA LYS A 411 45.08 -10.01 -2.58
C LYS A 411 44.21 -10.65 -1.51
N LEU A 412 43.06 -10.05 -1.20
CA LEU A 412 42.10 -10.62 -0.24
C LEU A 412 41.56 -11.97 -0.73
N MET A 413 41.14 -12.05 -2.00
CA MET A 413 40.65 -13.31 -2.60
C MET A 413 41.73 -14.40 -2.59
N GLN A 414 42.98 -14.06 -2.93
CA GLN A 414 44.12 -14.98 -2.83
C GLN A 414 44.36 -15.47 -1.39
N TRP A 415 44.26 -14.57 -0.40
CA TRP A 415 44.40 -14.94 1.02
C TRP A 415 43.26 -15.85 1.52
N LEU A 416 42.06 -15.70 0.97
CA LEU A 416 40.92 -16.58 1.23
C LEU A 416 40.99 -17.93 0.47
N GLY A 417 42.00 -18.09 -0.40
CA GLY A 417 42.14 -19.25 -1.27
C GLY A 417 41.04 -19.36 -2.32
N GLU A 418 40.54 -18.21 -2.79
CA GLU A 418 39.50 -18.09 -3.82
C GLU A 418 40.10 -17.55 -5.13
N ASP A 419 39.37 -17.70 -6.23
CA ASP A 419 39.74 -17.11 -7.51
C ASP A 419 39.88 -15.58 -7.37
N PRO A 420 41.04 -14.98 -7.71
CA PRO A 420 41.28 -13.54 -7.61
C PRO A 420 40.30 -12.66 -8.39
N THR A 421 39.61 -13.25 -9.37
CA THR A 421 38.67 -12.58 -10.28
C THR A 421 37.20 -12.87 -9.97
N ALA A 422 36.92 -13.78 -9.03
CA ALA A 422 35.55 -14.11 -8.66
C ALA A 422 34.86 -12.96 -7.91
N ASP A 423 33.54 -12.93 -8.00
CA ASP A 423 32.73 -12.00 -7.21
C ASP A 423 32.80 -12.39 -5.73
N LEU A 424 33.01 -11.41 -4.86
CA LEU A 424 33.05 -11.58 -3.42
C LEU A 424 31.74 -12.20 -2.87
N ALA A 425 30.60 -11.97 -3.54
CA ALA A 425 29.31 -12.56 -3.18
C ALA A 425 29.25 -14.09 -3.42
N THR A 426 30.18 -14.64 -4.20
CA THR A 426 30.29 -16.10 -4.45
C THR A 426 31.18 -16.80 -3.42
N VAL A 427 31.88 -16.04 -2.56
CA VAL A 427 32.76 -16.59 -1.53
C VAL A 427 31.91 -17.13 -0.36
N PRO A 428 32.24 -18.32 0.18
CA PRO A 428 31.55 -18.86 1.35
C PRO A 428 31.51 -17.89 2.54
N ILE A 429 30.37 -17.79 3.21
CA ILE A 429 30.13 -16.82 4.29
C ILE A 429 31.17 -16.92 5.42
N PRO A 430 31.59 -18.12 5.90
CA PRO A 430 32.63 -18.22 6.92
C PRO A 430 33.97 -17.61 6.50
N LYS A 431 34.31 -17.65 5.20
CA LYS A 431 35.52 -17.03 4.67
C LYS A 431 35.38 -15.50 4.64
N LEU A 432 34.20 -14.98 4.31
CA LEU A 432 33.89 -13.55 4.38
C LEU A 432 33.93 -13.02 5.83
N GLU A 433 33.43 -13.79 6.79
CA GLU A 433 33.52 -13.44 8.22
C GLU A 433 34.98 -13.45 8.72
N LYS A 434 35.79 -14.41 8.26
CA LYS A 434 37.23 -14.44 8.53
C LYS A 434 37.93 -13.21 7.94
N ALA A 435 37.57 -12.80 6.74
CA ALA A 435 38.08 -11.56 6.12
C ALA A 435 37.68 -10.32 6.92
N LEU A 436 36.43 -10.22 7.36
CA LEU A 436 35.96 -9.10 8.15
C LEU A 436 36.73 -8.96 9.47
N LYS A 437 36.98 -10.08 10.17
CA LYS A 437 37.81 -10.11 11.38
C LYS A 437 39.27 -9.70 11.12
N ALA A 438 39.85 -10.12 10.00
CA ALA A 438 41.22 -9.75 9.65
C ALA A 438 41.36 -8.26 9.29
N LEU A 439 40.29 -7.65 8.77
CA LEU A 439 40.22 -6.22 8.44
C LEU A 439 39.89 -5.34 9.66
N ASP A 440 39.49 -5.94 10.78
CA ASP A 440 39.18 -5.27 12.05
C ASP A 440 40.05 -5.84 13.18
N PRO A 441 41.32 -5.42 13.30
CA PRO A 441 42.14 -5.83 14.43
C PRO A 441 41.63 -5.09 15.68
N THR A 442 40.64 -5.64 16.36
CA THR A 442 40.37 -5.24 17.74
C THR A 442 41.66 -5.45 18.53
N PRO A 443 42.13 -4.47 19.33
CA PRO A 443 43.28 -4.70 20.19
C PRO A 443 42.91 -5.81 21.17
N VAL A 444 43.68 -6.88 21.18
CA VAL A 444 43.65 -7.85 22.28
C VAL A 444 44.07 -7.06 23.53
N GLN A 445 43.15 -6.86 24.48
CA GLN A 445 43.48 -6.53 25.86
C GLN A 445 43.75 -7.81 26.63
#